data_AF-A0A0C9VMI8-F1
#
_entry.id   AF-A0A0C9VMI8-F1
#
_cell.length_a   1.000
_cell.length_b   1.000
_cell.length_c   1.000
_cell.angle_alpha   90.00
_cell.angle_beta   90.00
_cell.angle_gamma   90.00
#
_symmetry.space_group_name_H-M   'P 1'
#
loop_
_entity.id
_entity.type
_entity.pdbx_description
1 polymer ?
#
loop_
_entity_poly.entity_id
_entity_poly.type
_entity_poly.pdbx_seq_one_letter_code
_entity_poly.pdbx_strand_id
1 'polypeptide(L)'
;MSSSDLWMRKPIPNCKSTNISSSVHYAIGGSVQGPVQLAETSFAGFTVENQAFNSNANASITPADGLIGLGPSSSSNIRVDMRDIAGDTFLDNVFRSNKMSQNFITVLLSRDGDTASVKGQFSIEEVIPDFENITQAPKLPVIKLEGQESLSQHWTTLIDGLVGPSGQNIPLRSNVADVPEGKFAAFFDTGFTFSQVPKCLSDAIYRQVPGASFNEDNNLWILPGKEEVNVSVIIGGQEYPLHPWDTSMPFKLRNGSDAFVGTLQPQMNISAPVPPTYDAILGMAFLRNVYMLINFGDFVDEGPDHKSDPFIQLLSVTEPAAAQLDFVRTRFNGTDLTGNQTRPAINITDLEGSCKLPEEKKAKGFFEKNWPVFLGTALRLTILLIVLYIWSARRLWSRQRSIIGSTLNYKRLSEAAPPPATEELAITSPAIARTSIG
;
A
#
# COMPACT_ATOMS: atom_id res chain seq x y z
N MET A 1 6.63 -3.19 -0.51
CA MET A 1 6.46 -2.24 -1.63
C MET A 1 5.06 -1.64 -1.69
N SER A 2 4.06 -2.26 -1.05
CA SER A 2 2.73 -1.66 -0.85
C SER A 2 2.66 -0.54 0.18
N SER A 3 3.71 -0.33 0.98
CA SER A 3 3.82 0.77 1.95
C SER A 3 5.06 1.63 1.68
N SER A 4 5.01 2.87 2.14
CA SER A 4 6.06 3.88 1.95
C SER A 4 6.66 4.41 3.25
N ASP A 5 6.01 4.13 4.38
CA ASP A 5 6.46 4.56 5.70
C ASP A 5 7.55 3.65 6.28
N LEU A 6 8.49 4.24 7.01
CA LEU A 6 9.45 3.55 7.87
C LEU A 6 8.87 3.43 9.28
N TRP A 7 8.96 2.26 9.91
CA TRP A 7 8.63 2.11 11.32
C TRP A 7 9.54 1.12 12.03
N MET A 8 9.70 1.33 13.34
CA MET A 8 10.50 0.51 14.24
C MET A 8 9.68 0.15 15.47
N ARG A 9 9.66 -1.13 15.85
CA ARG A 9 8.97 -1.60 17.06
C ARG A 9 9.71 -1.16 18.32
N LYS A 10 11.04 -1.18 18.29
CA LYS A 10 11.89 -0.82 19.43
C LYS A 10 12.14 0.69 19.46
N PRO A 11 12.21 1.30 20.65
CA PRO A 11 12.68 2.67 20.79
C PRO A 11 14.12 2.81 20.26
N ILE A 12 14.38 3.88 19.52
CA ILE A 12 15.72 4.22 19.03
C ILE A 12 16.27 5.36 19.92
N PRO A 13 17.51 5.26 20.44
CA PRO A 13 18.10 6.32 21.26
C PRO A 13 18.40 7.56 20.42
N ASN A 14 18.56 8.72 21.08
CA ASN A 14 18.97 9.99 20.45
C ASN A 14 18.09 10.50 19.30
N CYS A 15 16.83 10.07 19.24
CA CYS A 15 15.88 10.57 18.25
C CYS A 15 15.34 11.95 18.63
N LYS A 16 15.02 12.77 17.62
CA LYS A 16 14.30 14.02 17.80
C LYS A 16 12.79 13.74 17.75
N SER A 17 12.11 13.93 18.87
CA SER A 17 10.66 13.81 18.94
C SER A 17 9.97 14.90 18.11
N THR A 18 8.88 14.52 17.44
CA THR A 18 7.91 15.47 16.88
C THR A 18 6.66 15.51 17.76
N ASN A 19 5.72 16.42 17.46
CA ASN A 19 4.40 16.45 18.08
C ASN A 19 3.35 15.69 17.24
N ILE A 20 3.79 14.81 16.35
CA ILE A 20 2.97 14.15 15.34
C ILE A 20 2.94 12.66 15.67
N SER A 21 1.77 12.06 15.48
CA SER A 21 1.57 10.62 15.53
C SER A 21 0.95 10.17 14.23
N SER A 22 1.40 9.05 13.71
CA SER A 22 0.88 8.49 12.46
C SER A 22 0.44 7.05 12.66
N SER A 23 -0.43 6.59 11.76
CA SER A 23 -0.96 5.22 11.76
C SER A 23 -0.88 4.66 10.36
N VAL A 24 -0.33 3.45 10.24
CA VAL A 24 -0.23 2.71 8.98
C VAL A 24 -1.09 1.47 9.10
N HIS A 25 -2.05 1.30 8.20
CA HIS A 25 -2.89 0.11 8.12
C HIS A 25 -2.39 -0.83 7.03
N TYR A 26 -2.13 -2.09 7.39
CA TYR A 26 -1.63 -3.08 6.44
C TYR A 26 -2.77 -3.89 5.84
N ALA A 27 -2.61 -4.20 4.56
CA ALA A 27 -3.58 -4.94 3.76
C ALA A 27 -3.88 -6.34 4.35
N ILE A 28 -2.88 -7.02 4.92
CA ILE A 28 -3.03 -8.35 5.56
C ILE A 28 -3.71 -8.30 6.94
N GLY A 29 -4.20 -7.13 7.36
CA GLY A 29 -4.69 -6.88 8.70
C GLY A 29 -3.58 -6.43 9.65
N GLY A 30 -4.00 -5.68 10.68
CA GLY A 30 -3.08 -5.05 11.61
C GLY A 30 -2.81 -3.59 11.27
N SER A 31 -2.32 -2.87 12.28
CA SER A 31 -1.89 -1.50 12.15
C SER A 31 -0.60 -1.29 12.91
N VAL A 32 0.15 -0.30 12.47
CA VAL A 32 1.29 0.27 13.20
C VAL A 32 0.89 1.68 13.55
N GLN A 33 0.79 1.96 14.84
CA GLN A 33 0.57 3.30 15.35
C GLN A 33 1.69 3.67 16.31
N GLY A 34 2.19 4.90 16.19
CA GLY A 34 3.23 5.41 17.06
C GLY A 34 3.46 6.91 16.88
N PRO A 35 4.22 7.53 17.81
CA PRO A 35 4.75 8.87 17.57
C PRO A 35 5.73 8.85 16.40
N VAL A 36 5.69 9.90 15.59
CA VAL A 36 6.69 10.15 14.56
C VAL A 36 7.92 10.78 15.21
N GLN A 37 9.08 10.19 14.97
CA GLN A 37 10.37 10.73 15.40
C GLN A 37 11.30 10.85 14.21
N LEU A 38 12.33 11.69 14.35
CA LEU A 38 13.39 11.87 13.35
C LEU A 38 14.68 11.27 13.89
N ALA A 39 15.37 10.51 13.05
CA ALA A 39 16.68 9.95 13.37
C ALA A 39 17.58 9.86 12.13
N GLU A 40 18.87 9.81 12.37
CA GLU A 40 19.83 9.40 11.35
C GLU A 40 19.55 7.95 10.97
N THR A 41 19.33 7.69 9.68
CA THR A 41 19.06 6.36 9.15
C THR A 41 20.07 6.04 8.05
N SER A 42 20.77 4.92 8.19
CA SER A 42 21.68 4.41 7.17
C SER A 42 21.18 3.09 6.60
N PHE A 43 21.08 3.00 5.27
CA PHE A 43 20.62 1.80 4.56
C PHE A 43 21.18 1.76 3.14
N ALA A 44 21.62 0.58 2.70
CA ALA A 44 22.18 0.33 1.35
C ALA A 44 23.29 1.32 0.92
N GLY A 45 24.12 1.78 1.86
CA GLY A 45 25.22 2.71 1.60
C GLY A 45 24.85 4.20 1.63
N PHE A 46 23.58 4.53 1.88
CA PHE A 46 23.08 5.92 1.98
C PHE A 46 22.74 6.28 3.42
N THR A 47 22.89 7.55 3.78
CA THR A 47 22.58 8.10 5.11
C THR A 47 21.65 9.31 4.98
N VAL A 48 20.57 9.31 5.78
CA VAL A 48 19.60 10.41 5.89
C VAL A 48 19.52 10.87 7.35
N GLU A 49 19.95 12.10 7.62
CA GLU A 49 20.12 12.66 8.98
C GLU A 49 18.83 12.81 9.81
N ASN A 50 17.73 13.19 9.16
CA ASN A 50 16.46 13.47 9.84
C ASN A 50 15.33 12.64 9.22
N GLN A 51 15.56 11.34 9.04
CA GLN A 51 14.54 10.47 8.47
C GLN A 51 13.37 10.32 9.46
N ALA A 52 12.16 10.67 9.02
CA ALA A 52 10.96 10.41 9.78
C ALA A 52 10.59 8.92 9.79
N PHE A 53 10.18 8.42 10.96
CA PHE A 53 9.69 7.07 11.14
C PHE A 53 8.70 6.99 12.30
N ASN A 54 7.81 6.00 12.27
CA ASN A 54 6.98 5.65 13.42
C ASN A 54 7.81 4.88 14.44
N SER A 55 7.99 5.46 15.62
CA SER A 55 8.77 4.90 16.73
C SER A 55 7.87 4.17 17.73
N ASN A 56 8.43 3.19 18.44
CA ASN A 56 7.72 2.35 19.40
C ASN A 56 6.39 1.83 18.82
N ALA A 57 6.43 1.47 17.54
CA ALA A 57 5.27 1.06 16.78
C ALA A 57 4.60 -0.14 17.45
N ASN A 58 3.35 0.01 17.87
CA ASN A 58 2.54 -1.13 18.27
C ASN A 58 2.17 -1.92 17.02
N ALA A 59 3.04 -2.86 16.63
CA ALA A 59 2.89 -3.68 15.45
C ALA A 59 2.23 -5.02 15.82
N SER A 60 1.04 -5.27 15.27
CA SER A 60 0.33 -6.56 15.38
C SER A 60 0.83 -7.62 14.36
N ILE A 61 1.86 -7.27 13.58
CA ILE A 61 2.45 -8.04 12.48
C ILE A 61 3.82 -8.63 12.91
N THR A 62 4.04 -9.92 12.59
CA THR A 62 5.16 -10.82 12.99
C THR A 62 6.53 -10.47 12.35
N PRO A 63 7.61 -11.18 12.74
CA PRO A 63 8.52 -10.87 13.84
C PRO A 63 9.67 -9.91 13.44
N ALA A 64 9.50 -9.02 12.47
CA ALA A 64 10.54 -8.05 12.11
C ALA A 64 10.61 -6.91 13.13
N ASP A 65 11.81 -6.40 13.45
CA ASP A 65 12.00 -5.26 14.36
C ASP A 65 11.50 -3.93 13.78
N GLY A 66 11.22 -3.89 12.47
CA GLY A 66 10.73 -2.74 11.73
C GLY A 66 10.35 -3.12 10.29
N LEU A 67 10.00 -2.10 9.51
CA LEU A 67 9.75 -2.21 8.07
C LEU A 67 10.22 -0.92 7.40
N ILE A 68 10.90 -1.06 6.27
CA ILE A 68 11.18 0.05 5.37
C ILE A 68 10.17 0.04 4.20
N GLY A 69 9.46 1.14 4.06
CA GLY A 69 8.57 1.35 2.93
C GLY A 69 9.37 1.56 1.64
N LEU A 70 8.94 0.88 0.58
CA LEU A 70 9.55 0.95 -0.76
C LEU A 70 8.52 1.38 -1.81
N GLY A 71 7.36 1.84 -1.36
CA GLY A 71 6.28 2.31 -2.23
C GLY A 71 6.47 3.77 -2.67
N PRO A 72 5.60 4.24 -3.56
CA PRO A 72 5.53 5.64 -3.98
C PRO A 72 5.27 6.56 -2.78
N SER A 73 5.94 7.70 -2.71
CA SER A 73 5.89 8.61 -1.56
C SER A 73 4.52 9.22 -1.28
N SER A 74 3.69 9.38 -2.30
CA SER A 74 2.30 9.84 -2.18
C SER A 74 1.45 8.95 -1.26
N SER A 75 1.83 7.69 -1.07
CA SER A 75 1.14 6.75 -0.17
C SER A 75 1.70 6.70 1.26
N SER A 76 2.67 7.56 1.60
CA SER A 76 3.20 7.68 2.97
C SER A 76 2.23 8.42 3.89
N ASN A 77 1.80 7.76 4.96
CA ASN A 77 0.96 8.37 5.99
C ASN A 77 1.75 9.41 6.78
N ILE A 78 3.04 9.14 7.05
CA ILE A 78 3.91 10.07 7.77
C ILE A 78 4.07 11.38 6.97
N ARG A 79 4.32 11.30 5.66
CA ARG A 79 4.40 12.46 4.78
C ARG A 79 3.11 13.28 4.79
N VAL A 80 1.96 12.62 4.71
CA VAL A 80 0.63 13.26 4.74
C VAL A 80 0.35 13.94 6.09
N ASP A 81 0.70 13.28 7.20
CA ASP A 81 0.46 13.80 8.55
C ASP A 81 1.41 14.96 8.88
N MET A 82 2.67 14.90 8.43
CA MET A 82 3.68 15.93 8.66
C MET A 82 3.48 17.19 7.83
N ARG A 83 3.04 17.05 6.57
CA ARG A 83 2.87 18.16 5.63
C ARG A 83 4.13 19.02 5.47
N ASP A 84 5.29 18.39 5.59
CA ASP A 84 6.61 19.01 5.56
C ASP A 84 7.60 18.01 4.95
N ILE A 85 8.66 18.53 4.34
CA ILE A 85 9.72 17.72 3.71
C ILE A 85 10.45 16.80 4.70
N ALA A 86 10.40 17.11 6.00
CA ALA A 86 10.90 16.22 7.04
C ALA A 86 10.12 14.90 7.14
N GLY A 87 8.90 14.84 6.59
CA GLY A 87 8.08 13.63 6.50
C GLY A 87 8.35 12.78 5.25
N ASP A 88 9.28 13.18 4.38
CA ASP A 88 9.63 12.42 3.17
C ASP A 88 10.08 10.99 3.50
N THR A 89 9.80 10.09 2.56
CA THR A 89 10.23 8.69 2.67
C THR A 89 11.76 8.57 2.57
N PHE A 90 12.31 7.44 3.00
CA PHE A 90 13.76 7.20 2.91
C PHE A 90 14.27 7.32 1.47
N LEU A 91 13.58 6.71 0.51
CA LEU A 91 13.99 6.74 -0.89
C LEU A 91 13.86 8.15 -1.50
N ASP A 92 12.80 8.89 -1.18
CA ASP A 92 12.69 10.30 -1.59
C ASP A 92 13.85 11.14 -1.07
N ASN A 93 14.19 11.00 0.21
CA ASN A 93 15.32 11.71 0.82
C ASN A 93 16.64 11.37 0.13
N VAL A 94 16.88 10.08 -0.15
CA VAL A 94 18.07 9.61 -0.86
C VAL A 94 18.15 10.25 -2.25
N PHE A 95 17.12 10.06 -3.08
CA PHE A 95 17.11 10.53 -4.47
C PHE A 95 17.14 12.05 -4.59
N ARG A 96 16.53 12.78 -3.65
CA ARG A 96 16.59 14.26 -3.61
C ARG A 96 17.96 14.77 -3.19
N SER A 97 18.66 14.06 -2.31
CA SER A 97 20.00 14.44 -1.84
C SER A 97 21.08 14.20 -2.90
N ASN A 98 20.91 13.18 -3.75
CA ASN A 98 21.85 12.82 -4.81
C ASN A 98 21.36 13.28 -6.19
N LYS A 99 21.49 14.58 -6.50
CA LYS A 99 20.98 15.15 -7.76
C LYS A 99 21.77 14.76 -9.03
N MET A 100 22.84 13.97 -8.88
CA MET A 100 23.73 13.57 -9.98
C MET A 100 23.53 12.11 -10.42
N SER A 101 22.67 11.35 -9.74
CA SER A 101 22.40 9.93 -9.97
C SER A 101 21.03 9.70 -10.63
N GLN A 102 20.66 8.43 -10.85
CA GLN A 102 19.34 8.02 -11.33
C GLN A 102 18.45 7.65 -10.13
N ASN A 103 17.14 7.81 -10.22
CA ASN A 103 16.23 7.53 -9.08
C ASN A 103 15.57 6.14 -9.16
N PHE A 104 16.37 5.08 -9.17
CA PHE A 104 15.85 3.71 -9.21
C PHE A 104 16.34 2.83 -8.07
N ILE A 105 15.57 1.79 -7.80
CA ILE A 105 15.98 0.66 -6.96
C ILE A 105 15.98 -0.62 -7.80
N THR A 106 16.72 -1.62 -7.35
CA THR A 106 16.58 -2.97 -7.89
C THR A 106 16.38 -4.01 -6.79
N VAL A 107 15.64 -5.06 -7.13
CA VAL A 107 15.29 -6.15 -6.22
C VAL A 107 15.48 -7.49 -6.92
N LEU A 108 16.27 -8.35 -6.29
CA LEU A 108 16.38 -9.76 -6.58
C LEU A 108 15.98 -10.53 -5.32
N LEU A 109 14.95 -11.37 -5.39
CA LEU A 109 14.59 -12.25 -4.28
C LEU A 109 15.13 -13.65 -4.53
N SER A 110 15.63 -14.30 -3.47
CA SER A 110 16.01 -15.72 -3.51
C SER A 110 15.15 -16.53 -2.53
N ARG A 111 15.21 -17.85 -2.66
CA ARG A 111 14.64 -18.77 -1.67
C ARG A 111 15.67 -19.08 -0.60
N ASP A 112 15.20 -19.43 0.59
CA ASP A 112 16.08 -20.02 1.59
C ASP A 112 16.41 -21.46 1.15
N GLY A 113 17.68 -21.85 1.26
CA GLY A 113 18.18 -23.12 0.73
C GLY A 113 18.44 -23.17 -0.79
N ASP A 114 18.27 -22.05 -1.50
CA ASP A 114 18.68 -21.96 -2.91
C ASP A 114 20.20 -22.12 -3.03
N THR A 115 20.64 -22.86 -4.05
CA THR A 115 22.08 -23.14 -4.30
C THR A 115 22.69 -22.17 -5.29
N ALA A 116 21.90 -21.26 -5.86
CA ALA A 116 22.38 -20.19 -6.71
C ALA A 116 23.48 -19.36 -6.02
N SER A 117 24.45 -18.90 -6.81
CA SER A 117 25.58 -18.09 -6.33
C SER A 117 25.14 -16.71 -5.82
N VAL A 118 24.03 -16.19 -6.34
CA VAL A 118 23.48 -14.88 -5.98
C VAL A 118 22.32 -15.08 -5.00
N LYS A 119 22.52 -14.68 -3.75
CA LYS A 119 21.44 -14.56 -2.75
C LYS A 119 20.59 -13.33 -3.02
N GLY A 120 19.41 -13.24 -2.43
CA GLY A 120 18.54 -12.07 -2.56
C GLY A 120 19.30 -10.76 -2.29
N GLN A 121 19.10 -9.78 -3.16
CA GLN A 121 19.81 -8.49 -3.16
C GLN A 121 18.82 -7.34 -3.36
N PHE A 122 19.16 -6.22 -2.74
CA PHE A 122 18.49 -4.95 -2.90
C PHE A 122 19.57 -3.90 -3.13
N SER A 123 19.37 -3.03 -4.11
CA SER A 123 20.27 -1.91 -4.39
C SER A 123 19.47 -0.63 -4.64
N ILE A 124 20.14 0.50 -4.42
CA ILE A 124 19.66 1.84 -4.74
C ILE A 124 20.66 2.42 -5.74
N GLU A 125 20.18 2.93 -6.87
CA GLU A 125 20.99 3.56 -7.94
C GLU A 125 22.02 2.64 -8.61
N GLU A 126 21.91 1.32 -8.46
CA GLU A 126 22.85 0.34 -9.01
C GLU A 126 22.14 -0.86 -9.62
N VAL A 127 22.61 -1.30 -10.79
CA VAL A 127 22.28 -2.61 -11.34
C VAL A 127 23.35 -3.60 -10.89
N ILE A 128 22.93 -4.73 -10.33
CA ILE A 128 23.86 -5.73 -9.82
C ILE A 128 24.60 -6.43 -10.97
N PRO A 129 25.85 -6.90 -10.76
CA PRO A 129 26.60 -7.62 -11.78
C PRO A 129 25.85 -8.83 -12.34
N ASP A 130 26.06 -9.14 -13.63
CA ASP A 130 25.41 -10.21 -14.40
C ASP A 130 23.94 -9.96 -14.80
N PHE A 131 23.35 -8.84 -14.37
CA PHE A 131 21.97 -8.46 -14.69
C PHE A 131 21.87 -7.12 -15.46
N GLU A 132 22.95 -6.65 -16.07
CA GLU A 132 23.05 -5.36 -16.77
C GLU A 132 22.05 -5.25 -17.94
N ASN A 133 21.64 -6.38 -18.50
CA ASN A 133 20.65 -6.45 -19.57
C ASN A 133 19.26 -5.93 -19.15
N ILE A 134 19.01 -5.70 -17.86
CA ILE A 134 17.72 -5.15 -17.39
C ILE A 134 17.48 -3.77 -17.98
N THR A 135 18.54 -3.02 -18.24
CA THR A 135 18.47 -1.68 -18.85
C THR A 135 17.92 -1.71 -20.27
N GLN A 136 17.98 -2.86 -20.96
CA GLN A 136 17.44 -3.08 -22.30
C GLN A 136 16.02 -3.68 -22.28
N ALA A 137 15.52 -4.10 -21.13
CA ALA A 137 14.17 -4.65 -21.00
C ALA A 137 13.12 -3.57 -21.32
N PRO A 138 11.91 -3.94 -21.77
CA PRO A 138 10.83 -2.99 -21.98
C PRO A 138 10.56 -2.17 -20.72
N LYS A 139 10.47 -0.84 -20.88
CA LYS A 139 9.99 0.05 -19.81
C LYS A 139 8.48 -0.08 -19.71
N LEU A 140 8.03 -0.67 -18.62
CA LEU A 140 6.61 -0.84 -18.30
C LEU A 140 6.14 0.42 -17.57
N PRO A 141 5.25 1.23 -18.15
CA PRO A 141 4.77 2.44 -17.48
C PRO A 141 4.04 2.08 -16.18
N VAL A 142 4.26 2.87 -15.14
CA VAL A 142 3.46 2.80 -13.92
C VAL A 142 2.12 3.49 -14.17
N ILE A 143 1.03 2.85 -13.78
CA ILE A 143 -0.32 3.45 -13.81
C ILE A 143 -0.38 4.50 -12.69
N LYS A 144 -0.40 5.77 -13.08
CA LYS A 144 -0.53 6.90 -12.17
C LYS A 144 -1.99 7.07 -11.73
N LEU A 145 -2.18 7.22 -10.43
CA LEU A 145 -3.45 7.54 -9.81
C LEU A 145 -3.50 9.03 -9.50
N GLU A 146 -4.66 9.64 -9.78
CA GLU A 146 -4.84 11.08 -9.67
C GLU A 146 -5.76 11.45 -8.51
N GLY A 147 -5.68 12.71 -8.06
CA GLY A 147 -6.55 13.24 -7.01
C GLY A 147 -6.45 12.44 -5.71
N GLN A 148 -7.59 12.03 -5.15
CA GLN A 148 -7.64 11.29 -3.87
C GLN A 148 -7.10 9.86 -3.99
N GLU A 149 -7.08 9.28 -5.19
CA GLU A 149 -6.59 7.91 -5.42
C GLU A 149 -5.07 7.82 -5.34
N SER A 150 -4.36 8.94 -5.49
CA SER A 150 -2.89 9.03 -5.36
C SER A 150 -2.36 8.55 -4.00
N LEU A 151 -3.20 8.58 -2.96
CA LEU A 151 -2.87 8.02 -1.64
C LEU A 151 -2.78 6.49 -1.63
N SER A 152 -3.34 5.83 -2.65
CA SER A 152 -3.28 4.38 -2.89
C SER A 152 -2.34 4.03 -4.06
N GLN A 153 -1.42 4.94 -4.41
CA GLN A 153 -0.46 4.71 -5.48
C GLN A 153 0.45 3.51 -5.16
N HIS A 154 0.57 2.61 -6.12
CA HIS A 154 1.45 1.44 -6.06
C HIS A 154 2.30 1.36 -7.33
N TRP A 155 3.24 0.41 -7.34
CA TRP A 155 4.02 0.04 -8.53
C TRP A 155 3.18 -0.84 -9.47
N THR A 156 2.08 -0.26 -9.96
CA THR A 156 1.07 -0.94 -10.78
C THR A 156 1.43 -0.80 -12.26
N THR A 157 1.39 -1.91 -13.01
CA THR A 157 1.48 -1.88 -14.47
C THR A 157 0.49 -2.86 -15.10
N LEU A 158 0.45 -2.91 -16.44
CA LEU A 158 -0.42 -3.80 -17.18
C LEU A 158 0.19 -5.19 -17.34
N ILE A 159 -0.61 -6.21 -17.05
CA ILE A 159 -0.31 -7.62 -17.35
C ILE A 159 -1.07 -8.00 -18.62
N ASP A 160 -0.36 -8.59 -19.59
CA ASP A 160 -0.88 -8.93 -20.90
C ASP A 160 -1.53 -10.31 -20.96
N GLY A 161 -1.18 -11.20 -20.03
CA GLY A 161 -1.68 -12.56 -20.04
C GLY A 161 -1.15 -13.43 -18.91
N LEU A 162 -1.75 -14.61 -18.78
CA LEU A 162 -1.34 -15.66 -17.87
C LEU A 162 -1.43 -17.00 -18.60
N VAL A 163 -0.35 -17.78 -18.60
CA VAL A 163 -0.33 -19.16 -19.13
C VAL A 163 -0.52 -20.11 -17.96
N GLY A 164 -1.54 -20.96 -18.02
CA GLY A 164 -1.84 -21.93 -16.97
C GLY A 164 -1.12 -23.28 -17.15
N PRO A 165 -1.31 -24.23 -16.21
CA PRO A 165 -0.63 -25.53 -16.21
C PRO A 165 -0.90 -26.43 -17.42
N SER A 166 -1.95 -26.17 -18.20
CA SER A 166 -2.22 -26.85 -19.47
C SER A 166 -1.50 -26.24 -20.68
N GLY A 167 -0.68 -25.21 -20.48
CA GLY A 167 -0.01 -24.46 -21.55
C GLY A 167 -0.96 -23.54 -22.33
N GLN A 168 -2.19 -23.37 -21.86
CA GLN A 168 -3.19 -22.50 -22.47
C GLN A 168 -3.21 -21.13 -21.79
N ASN A 169 -3.50 -20.09 -22.58
CA ASN A 169 -3.75 -18.75 -22.06
C ASN A 169 -5.05 -18.74 -21.24
N ILE A 170 -4.99 -18.13 -20.06
CA ILE A 170 -6.14 -17.87 -19.21
C ILE A 170 -6.64 -16.45 -19.53
N PRO A 171 -7.92 -16.28 -19.92
CA PRO A 171 -8.42 -14.96 -20.30
C PRO A 171 -8.42 -14.00 -19.11
N LEU A 172 -8.02 -12.76 -19.38
CA LEU A 172 -7.99 -11.68 -18.40
C LEU A 172 -9.12 -10.67 -18.67
N ARG A 173 -9.84 -10.30 -17.62
CA ARG A 173 -10.87 -9.26 -17.61
C ARG A 173 -10.76 -8.35 -16.39
N SER A 174 -10.18 -7.17 -16.56
CA SER A 174 -10.01 -6.21 -15.48
C SER A 174 -11.34 -5.63 -14.98
N ASN A 175 -11.37 -5.27 -13.70
CA ASN A 175 -12.42 -4.44 -13.09
C ASN A 175 -11.95 -2.99 -12.85
N VAL A 176 -10.69 -2.68 -13.16
CA VAL A 176 -10.12 -1.34 -13.05
C VAL A 176 -10.51 -0.54 -14.29
N ALA A 177 -10.87 0.73 -14.08
CA ALA A 177 -11.22 1.62 -15.18
C ALA A 177 -10.04 1.79 -16.14
N ASP A 178 -10.35 1.98 -17.43
CA ASP A 178 -9.38 2.28 -18.49
C ASP A 178 -8.29 1.21 -18.75
N VAL A 179 -8.39 0.03 -18.11
CA VAL A 179 -7.57 -1.13 -18.46
C VAL A 179 -8.07 -1.74 -19.78
N PRO A 180 -7.20 -1.94 -20.78
CA PRO A 180 -7.59 -2.54 -22.05
C PRO A 180 -8.15 -3.96 -21.91
N GLU A 181 -9.02 -4.35 -22.85
CA GLU A 181 -9.54 -5.72 -22.93
C GLU A 181 -8.40 -6.75 -23.03
N GLY A 182 -8.54 -7.87 -22.33
CA GLY A 182 -7.53 -8.92 -22.28
C GLY A 182 -6.35 -8.62 -21.36
N LYS A 183 -6.36 -7.52 -20.60
CA LYS A 183 -5.30 -7.15 -19.66
C LYS A 183 -5.82 -6.98 -18.24
N PHE A 184 -4.90 -6.97 -17.28
CA PHE A 184 -5.10 -6.61 -15.87
C PHE A 184 -4.18 -5.47 -15.45
N ALA A 185 -4.59 -4.72 -14.43
CA ALA A 185 -3.67 -3.90 -13.64
C ALA A 185 -3.16 -4.73 -12.46
N ALA A 186 -1.84 -4.89 -12.32
CA ALA A 186 -1.26 -5.58 -11.18
C ALA A 186 -0.06 -4.80 -10.62
N PHE A 187 0.11 -4.83 -9.31
CA PHE A 187 1.28 -4.25 -8.66
C PHE A 187 2.17 -5.30 -8.01
N PHE A 188 3.44 -4.95 -7.88
CA PHE A 188 4.46 -5.82 -7.31
C PHE A 188 4.65 -5.56 -5.82
N ASP A 189 4.66 -6.62 -5.01
CA ASP A 189 4.85 -6.46 -3.58
C ASP A 189 5.76 -7.49 -2.91
N THR A 190 6.95 -7.04 -2.52
CA THR A 190 7.88 -7.80 -1.67
C THR A 190 7.32 -8.12 -0.29
N GLY A 191 6.29 -7.40 0.18
CA GLY A 191 5.63 -7.62 1.46
C GLY A 191 4.59 -8.74 1.47
N PHE A 192 4.22 -9.30 0.32
CA PHE A 192 3.26 -10.40 0.21
C PHE A 192 3.96 -11.70 -0.15
N THR A 193 3.85 -12.72 0.71
CA THR A 193 4.40 -14.04 0.42
C THR A 193 3.69 -14.72 -0.76
N PHE A 194 2.36 -14.69 -0.76
CA PHE A 194 1.53 -15.22 -1.84
C PHE A 194 1.11 -14.09 -2.78
N SER A 195 1.14 -14.36 -4.08
CA SER A 195 0.47 -13.51 -5.05
C SER A 195 -1.04 -13.59 -4.83
N GLN A 196 -1.71 -12.45 -4.91
CA GLN A 196 -3.15 -12.34 -4.74
C GLN A 196 -3.78 -12.06 -6.11
N VAL A 197 -4.62 -12.98 -6.58
CA VAL A 197 -5.27 -12.89 -7.90
C VAL A 197 -6.79 -13.01 -7.74
N PRO A 198 -7.60 -12.62 -8.74
CA PRO A 198 -9.02 -12.93 -8.72
C PRO A 198 -9.25 -14.43 -8.56
N LYS A 199 -10.27 -14.81 -7.77
CA LYS A 199 -10.54 -16.23 -7.47
C LYS A 199 -10.64 -17.09 -8.72
N CYS A 200 -11.26 -16.57 -9.79
CA CYS A 200 -11.39 -17.31 -11.04
C CYS A 200 -10.03 -17.68 -11.67
N LEU A 201 -9.00 -16.83 -11.55
CA LEU A 201 -7.65 -17.16 -12.03
C LEU A 201 -6.99 -18.22 -11.17
N SER A 202 -7.13 -18.10 -9.85
CA SER A 202 -6.62 -19.13 -8.93
C SER A 202 -7.28 -20.48 -9.20
N ASP A 203 -8.61 -20.49 -9.41
CA ASP A 203 -9.37 -21.66 -9.80
C ASP A 203 -8.90 -22.21 -11.17
N ALA A 204 -8.63 -21.32 -12.14
CA ALA A 204 -8.10 -21.70 -13.44
C ALA A 204 -6.71 -22.35 -13.34
N ILE A 205 -5.89 -21.99 -12.37
CA ILE A 205 -4.58 -22.64 -12.19
C ILE A 205 -4.76 -23.97 -11.47
N TYR A 206 -5.38 -23.96 -10.29
CA TYR A 206 -5.26 -25.06 -9.34
C TYR A 206 -6.33 -26.14 -9.45
N ARG A 207 -7.50 -25.87 -10.05
CA ARG A 207 -8.51 -26.93 -10.29
C ARG A 207 -8.02 -28.03 -11.24
N GLN A 208 -7.03 -27.73 -12.07
CA GLN A 208 -6.44 -28.69 -13.00
C GLN A 208 -5.50 -29.68 -12.31
N VAL A 209 -5.16 -29.47 -11.04
CA VAL A 209 -4.21 -30.32 -10.34
C VAL A 209 -4.97 -31.50 -9.70
N PRO A 210 -4.69 -32.76 -10.09
CA PRO A 210 -5.35 -33.92 -9.49
C PRO A 210 -5.17 -33.94 -7.97
N GLY A 211 -6.26 -34.12 -7.22
CA GLY A 211 -6.24 -34.15 -5.76
C GLY A 211 -6.10 -32.78 -5.09
N ALA A 212 -6.06 -31.67 -5.84
CA ALA A 212 -6.16 -30.34 -5.27
C ALA A 212 -7.58 -30.06 -4.77
N SER A 213 -7.69 -29.25 -3.72
CA SER A 213 -8.97 -28.84 -3.14
C SER A 213 -8.90 -27.40 -2.63
N PHE A 214 -10.00 -26.67 -2.76
CA PHE A 214 -10.10 -25.33 -2.20
C PHE A 214 -10.53 -25.39 -0.75
N ASN A 215 -9.78 -24.74 0.13
CA ASN A 215 -10.08 -24.61 1.55
C ASN A 215 -10.71 -23.24 1.82
N GLU A 216 -12.03 -23.22 1.99
CA GLU A 216 -12.81 -21.99 2.23
C GLU A 216 -12.37 -21.27 3.52
N ASP A 217 -12.05 -22.00 4.60
CA ASP A 217 -11.69 -21.42 5.90
C ASP A 217 -10.39 -20.61 5.86
N ASN A 218 -9.46 -21.01 5.00
CA ASN A 218 -8.17 -20.35 4.81
C ASN A 218 -8.14 -19.52 3.51
N ASN A 219 -9.21 -19.55 2.70
CA ASN A 219 -9.31 -18.92 1.38
C ASN A 219 -8.12 -19.27 0.47
N LEU A 220 -7.76 -20.56 0.39
CA LEU A 220 -6.59 -21.01 -0.38
C LEU A 220 -6.77 -22.39 -1.01
N TRP A 221 -6.02 -22.65 -2.08
CA TRP A 221 -5.87 -23.97 -2.70
C TRP A 221 -4.85 -24.83 -1.97
N ILE A 222 -5.25 -26.04 -1.58
CA ILE A 222 -4.40 -27.14 -1.08
C ILE A 222 -4.07 -28.06 -2.26
N LEU A 223 -2.81 -28.47 -2.37
CA LEU A 223 -2.29 -29.32 -3.44
C LEU A 223 -1.59 -30.57 -2.85
N PRO A 224 -1.49 -31.65 -3.63
CA PRO A 224 -0.51 -32.69 -3.33
C PRO A 224 0.92 -32.14 -3.48
N GLY A 225 1.81 -32.49 -2.54
CA GLY A 225 3.17 -31.93 -2.49
C GLY A 225 4.14 -32.37 -3.60
N LYS A 226 3.68 -33.22 -4.53
CA LYS A 226 4.45 -33.76 -5.67
C LYS A 226 3.83 -33.40 -7.02
N GLU A 227 3.01 -32.36 -7.09
CA GLU A 227 2.43 -31.87 -8.34
C GLU A 227 3.23 -30.69 -8.89
N GLU A 228 3.71 -30.78 -10.13
CA GLU A 228 4.44 -29.70 -10.81
C GLU A 228 3.44 -28.74 -11.44
N VAL A 229 3.35 -27.52 -10.95
CA VAL A 229 2.38 -26.54 -11.47
C VAL A 229 3.14 -25.49 -12.27
N ASN A 230 3.03 -25.55 -13.60
CA ASN A 230 3.68 -24.60 -14.50
C ASN A 230 2.76 -23.42 -14.78
N VAL A 231 3.27 -22.22 -14.55
CA VAL A 231 2.55 -20.96 -14.75
C VAL A 231 3.53 -19.95 -15.30
N SER A 232 3.10 -19.16 -16.28
CA SER A 232 3.86 -17.99 -16.76
C SER A 232 2.99 -16.75 -16.75
N VAL A 233 3.57 -15.61 -16.41
CA VAL A 233 2.91 -14.29 -16.52
C VAL A 233 3.47 -13.57 -17.75
N ILE A 234 2.61 -12.94 -18.55
CA ILE A 234 3.02 -12.18 -19.73
C ILE A 234 2.91 -10.69 -19.42
N ILE A 235 4.01 -9.95 -19.56
CA ILE A 235 4.10 -8.52 -19.22
C ILE A 235 4.98 -7.81 -20.26
N GLY A 236 4.50 -6.72 -20.85
CA GLY A 236 5.21 -6.01 -21.93
C GLY A 236 5.50 -6.89 -23.15
N GLY A 237 4.67 -7.89 -23.41
CA GLY A 237 4.88 -8.90 -24.45
C GLY A 237 5.98 -9.93 -24.15
N GLN A 238 6.55 -9.95 -22.94
CA GLN A 238 7.54 -10.95 -22.52
C GLN A 238 6.90 -11.97 -21.57
N GLU A 239 7.30 -13.23 -21.70
CA GLU A 239 6.86 -14.32 -20.83
C GLU A 239 7.83 -14.51 -19.65
N TYR A 240 7.28 -14.51 -18.44
CA TYR A 240 7.99 -14.71 -17.18
C TYR A 240 7.50 -16.02 -16.54
N PRO A 241 8.19 -17.15 -16.78
CA PRO A 241 7.85 -18.43 -16.17
C PRO A 241 8.12 -18.41 -14.67
N LEU A 242 7.22 -19.01 -13.88
CA LEU A 242 7.42 -19.22 -12.45
C LEU A 242 8.09 -20.57 -12.23
N HIS A 243 9.07 -20.60 -11.34
CA HIS A 243 9.63 -21.85 -10.85
C HIS A 243 8.54 -22.67 -10.15
N PRO A 244 8.45 -24.00 -10.34
CA PRO A 244 7.39 -24.81 -9.71
C PRO A 244 7.38 -24.83 -8.16
N TRP A 245 8.47 -24.39 -7.50
CA TRP A 245 8.46 -24.14 -6.04
C TRP A 245 7.73 -22.87 -5.64
N ASP A 246 7.68 -21.91 -6.54
CA ASP A 246 6.97 -20.66 -6.31
C ASP A 246 5.53 -20.73 -6.76
N THR A 247 5.07 -21.82 -7.37
CA THR A 247 3.65 -22.07 -7.66
C THR A 247 2.99 -22.94 -6.58
N SER A 248 3.77 -23.63 -5.74
CA SER A 248 3.29 -24.36 -4.55
C SER A 248 4.33 -24.45 -3.43
N MET A 249 3.94 -24.18 -2.18
CA MET A 249 4.85 -24.21 -1.03
C MET A 249 4.26 -24.87 0.22
N PRO A 250 5.10 -25.39 1.15
CA PRO A 250 4.64 -25.86 2.44
C PRO A 250 4.01 -24.72 3.24
N PHE A 251 2.91 -25.00 3.93
CA PHE A 251 2.19 -24.05 4.75
C PHE A 251 1.48 -24.73 5.91
N LYS A 252 1.46 -24.07 7.07
CA LYS A 252 0.74 -24.53 8.25
C LYS A 252 -0.63 -23.88 8.28
N LEU A 253 -1.68 -24.68 8.12
CA LEU A 253 -3.06 -24.22 8.12
C LEU A 253 -3.49 -23.70 9.51
N ARG A 254 -4.59 -22.95 9.58
CA ARG A 254 -5.15 -22.42 10.84
C ARG A 254 -5.45 -23.48 11.91
N ASN A 255 -5.78 -24.70 11.49
CA ASN A 255 -6.00 -25.85 12.38
C ASN A 255 -4.69 -26.51 12.86
N GLY A 256 -3.52 -25.99 12.43
CA GLY A 256 -2.20 -26.47 12.80
C GLY A 256 -1.61 -27.58 11.91
N SER A 257 -2.36 -28.12 10.95
CA SER A 257 -1.86 -29.18 10.06
C SER A 257 -0.99 -28.62 8.95
N ASP A 258 0.02 -29.39 8.55
CA ASP A 258 0.89 -29.04 7.42
C ASP A 258 0.24 -29.45 6.10
N ALA A 259 0.34 -28.57 5.10
CA ALA A 259 -0.19 -28.78 3.76
C ALA A 259 0.75 -28.16 2.72
N PHE A 260 0.64 -28.59 1.46
CA PHE A 260 1.14 -27.80 0.34
C PHE A 260 0.01 -26.93 -0.17
N VAL A 261 0.30 -25.65 -0.36
CA VAL A 261 -0.69 -24.68 -0.83
C VAL A 261 -0.19 -23.98 -2.08
N GLY A 262 -1.14 -23.56 -2.91
CA GLY A 262 -0.86 -22.70 -4.05
C GLY A 262 -0.34 -21.36 -3.57
N THR A 263 0.30 -20.62 -4.46
CA THR A 263 0.90 -19.33 -4.14
C THR A 263 0.25 -18.19 -4.92
N LEU A 264 -0.54 -18.49 -5.95
CA LEU A 264 -1.43 -17.55 -6.65
C LEU A 264 -2.85 -17.69 -6.09
N GLN A 265 -3.07 -17.15 -4.89
CA GLN A 265 -4.30 -17.37 -4.14
C GLN A 265 -5.36 -16.31 -4.42
N PRO A 266 -6.65 -16.60 -4.20
CA PRO A 266 -7.68 -15.59 -4.26
C PRO A 266 -7.32 -14.41 -3.35
N GLN A 267 -7.55 -13.20 -3.83
CA GLN A 267 -7.44 -12.00 -3.00
C GLN A 267 -8.18 -12.22 -1.68
N MET A 268 -7.49 -12.02 -0.56
CA MET A 268 -8.13 -11.92 0.73
C MET A 268 -9.17 -10.77 0.70
N ASN A 269 -10.20 -10.84 1.54
CA ASN A 269 -11.19 -9.76 1.71
C ASN A 269 -10.54 -8.53 2.39
N ILE A 270 -9.57 -7.94 1.71
CA ILE A 270 -8.92 -6.69 2.05
C ILE A 270 -9.84 -5.62 1.45
N SER A 271 -10.08 -4.54 2.17
CA SER A 271 -10.82 -3.39 1.65
C SER A 271 -10.05 -2.80 0.47
N ALA A 272 -10.28 -3.32 -0.73
CA ALA A 272 -9.73 -2.77 -1.96
C ALA A 272 -10.24 -1.32 -2.09
N PRO A 273 -9.45 -0.43 -2.71
CA PRO A 273 -9.91 0.90 -3.04
C PRO A 273 -11.26 0.85 -3.78
N VAL A 274 -12.11 1.84 -3.55
CA VAL A 274 -13.38 2.01 -4.26
C VAL A 274 -13.34 3.39 -4.93
N PRO A 275 -13.22 3.45 -6.28
CA PRO A 275 -13.16 2.34 -7.24
C PRO A 275 -11.85 1.52 -7.16
N PRO A 276 -11.83 0.28 -7.68
CA PRO A 276 -10.63 -0.56 -7.66
C PRO A 276 -9.53 0.04 -8.54
N THR A 277 -8.30 0.02 -8.02
CA THR A 277 -7.10 0.57 -8.71
C THR A 277 -6.14 -0.52 -9.21
N TYR A 278 -6.42 -1.79 -8.90
CA TYR A 278 -5.68 -2.98 -9.35
C TYR A 278 -6.57 -4.23 -9.32
N ASP A 279 -6.23 -5.23 -10.13
CA ASP A 279 -6.87 -6.56 -10.18
C ASP A 279 -6.08 -7.63 -9.42
N ALA A 280 -4.76 -7.48 -9.31
CA ALA A 280 -3.88 -8.48 -8.71
C ALA A 280 -2.66 -7.87 -7.99
N ILE A 281 -2.12 -8.64 -7.06
CA ILE A 281 -0.86 -8.37 -6.36
C ILE A 281 0.12 -9.49 -6.72
N LEU A 282 1.24 -9.14 -7.35
CA LEU A 282 2.31 -10.07 -7.66
C LEU A 282 3.34 -10.03 -6.53
N GLY A 283 3.22 -11.01 -5.62
CA GLY A 283 4.02 -11.11 -4.41
C GLY A 283 5.37 -11.80 -4.63
N MET A 284 6.01 -12.23 -3.54
CA MET A 284 7.27 -12.99 -3.55
C MET A 284 7.22 -14.25 -4.41
N ALA A 285 6.07 -14.90 -4.53
CA ALA A 285 5.87 -16.02 -5.43
C ALA A 285 6.17 -15.66 -6.90
N PHE A 286 5.80 -14.47 -7.36
CA PHE A 286 6.22 -14.00 -8.68
C PHE A 286 7.64 -13.42 -8.63
N LEU A 287 7.92 -12.55 -7.65
CA LEU A 287 9.14 -11.75 -7.58
C LEU A 287 10.45 -12.52 -7.38
N ARG A 288 10.40 -13.79 -6.96
CA ARG A 288 11.58 -14.68 -6.97
C ARG A 288 11.99 -15.16 -8.35
N ASN A 289 11.12 -14.98 -9.35
CA ASN A 289 11.35 -15.42 -10.73
C ASN A 289 11.76 -14.27 -11.65
N VAL A 290 11.89 -13.06 -11.11
CA VAL A 290 12.34 -11.89 -11.84
C VAL A 290 13.39 -11.10 -11.07
N TYR A 291 14.29 -10.46 -11.80
CA TYR A 291 15.06 -9.33 -11.32
C TYR A 291 14.31 -8.06 -11.73
N MET A 292 14.00 -7.21 -10.76
CA MET A 292 13.12 -6.06 -10.95
C MET A 292 13.87 -4.76 -10.71
N LEU A 293 13.68 -3.81 -11.62
CA LEU A 293 14.10 -2.42 -11.49
C LEU A 293 12.87 -1.53 -11.46
N ILE A 294 12.84 -0.60 -10.52
CA ILE A 294 11.78 0.41 -10.41
C ILE A 294 12.45 1.78 -10.46
N ASN A 295 12.18 2.54 -11.51
CA ASN A 295 12.57 3.94 -11.60
C ASN A 295 11.41 4.82 -11.14
N PHE A 296 11.69 5.75 -10.24
CA PHE A 296 10.70 6.55 -9.56
C PHE A 296 10.22 7.74 -10.40
N GLY A 297 10.96 8.15 -11.44
CA GLY A 297 10.58 9.25 -12.32
C GLY A 297 10.16 10.50 -11.55
N ASP A 298 8.98 11.02 -11.88
CA ASP A 298 8.37 12.20 -11.25
C ASP A 298 7.67 11.93 -9.91
N PHE A 299 7.77 10.73 -9.34
CA PHE A 299 7.34 10.48 -7.96
C PHE A 299 8.32 11.01 -6.90
N VAL A 300 9.52 11.43 -7.32
CA VAL A 300 10.49 12.10 -6.43
C VAL A 300 10.44 13.60 -6.65
N ASP A 301 10.03 14.34 -5.63
CA ASP A 301 10.07 15.80 -5.63
C ASP A 301 11.51 16.30 -5.82
N GLU A 302 11.72 17.15 -6.83
CA GLU A 302 13.02 17.72 -7.19
C GLU A 302 14.16 16.71 -7.39
N GLY A 303 13.84 15.44 -7.65
CA GLY A 303 14.79 14.38 -7.97
C GLY A 303 15.42 14.54 -9.37
N PRO A 304 16.45 13.75 -9.70
CA PRO A 304 17.15 13.86 -10.98
C PRO A 304 16.24 13.59 -12.20
N ASP A 305 15.31 12.64 -12.08
CA ASP A 305 14.34 12.28 -13.13
C ASP A 305 12.94 12.86 -12.91
N HIS A 306 12.80 13.96 -12.16
CA HIS A 306 11.50 14.58 -11.80
C HIS A 306 10.62 15.04 -12.98
N LYS A 307 11.07 14.84 -14.22
CA LYS A 307 10.36 15.16 -15.47
C LYS A 307 9.99 13.93 -16.29
N SER A 308 10.39 12.74 -15.85
CA SER A 308 10.19 11.48 -16.57
C SER A 308 9.09 10.67 -15.87
N ASP A 309 8.30 9.92 -16.63
CA ASP A 309 7.33 9.01 -16.02
C ASP A 309 8.03 7.83 -15.30
N PRO A 310 7.56 7.43 -14.11
CA PRO A 310 8.01 6.21 -13.45
C PRO A 310 7.73 4.97 -14.29
N PHE A 311 8.64 4.01 -14.21
CA PHE A 311 8.53 2.76 -14.95
C PHE A 311 9.16 1.60 -14.19
N ILE A 312 8.78 0.40 -14.62
CA ILE A 312 9.28 -0.88 -14.12
C ILE A 312 9.98 -1.59 -15.27
N GLN A 313 11.11 -2.24 -15.00
CA GLN A 313 11.76 -3.17 -15.92
C GLN A 313 11.94 -4.51 -15.21
N LEU A 314 11.75 -5.59 -15.97
CA LEU A 314 11.80 -6.95 -15.46
C LEU A 314 12.69 -7.82 -16.35
N LEU A 315 13.59 -8.56 -15.74
CA LEU A 315 14.28 -9.68 -16.36
C LEU A 315 13.81 -10.99 -15.72
N SER A 316 13.53 -12.00 -16.53
CA SER A 316 13.30 -13.35 -16.01
C SER A 316 14.60 -13.92 -15.45
N VAL A 317 14.54 -14.53 -14.27
CA VAL A 317 15.66 -15.29 -13.68
C VAL A 317 15.37 -16.78 -13.58
N THR A 318 14.25 -17.21 -14.17
CA THR A 318 13.81 -18.61 -14.20
C THR A 318 13.95 -19.15 -15.62
N GLU A 319 14.78 -20.18 -15.74
CA GLU A 319 14.86 -21.00 -16.94
C GLU A 319 13.99 -22.27 -16.72
N PRO A 320 12.94 -22.50 -17.53
CA PRO A 320 11.97 -23.56 -17.29
C PRO A 320 12.56 -24.97 -17.15
N ALA A 321 13.52 -25.35 -17.99
CA ALA A 321 14.08 -26.71 -17.94
C ALA A 321 14.91 -26.94 -16.67
N ALA A 322 15.74 -25.97 -16.28
CA ALA A 322 16.50 -25.99 -15.04
C ALA A 322 15.58 -25.98 -13.81
N ALA A 323 14.52 -25.17 -13.85
CA ALA A 323 13.51 -25.09 -12.79
C ALA A 323 12.78 -26.43 -12.59
N GLN A 324 12.41 -27.09 -13.69
CA GLN A 324 11.81 -28.42 -13.65
C GLN A 324 12.79 -29.46 -13.07
N LEU A 325 14.04 -29.46 -13.53
CA LEU A 325 15.06 -30.39 -13.01
C LEU A 325 15.27 -30.22 -11.50
N ASP A 326 15.29 -28.98 -11.02
CA ASP A 326 15.41 -28.70 -9.59
C ASP A 326 14.16 -29.14 -8.80
N PHE A 327 12.97 -28.93 -9.38
CA PHE A 327 11.73 -29.46 -8.83
C PHE A 327 11.76 -30.99 -8.67
N VAL A 328 12.16 -31.71 -9.72
CA VAL A 328 12.27 -33.17 -9.73
C VAL A 328 13.30 -33.65 -8.70
N ARG A 329 14.46 -33.00 -8.64
CA ARG A 329 15.50 -33.33 -7.65
C ARG A 329 14.95 -33.25 -6.23
N THR A 330 14.21 -32.19 -5.91
CA THR A 330 13.82 -31.90 -4.53
C THR A 330 12.49 -32.53 -4.11
N ARG A 331 11.50 -32.63 -5.01
CA ARG A 331 10.18 -33.20 -4.70
C ARG A 331 10.05 -34.68 -5.03
N PHE A 332 10.89 -35.19 -5.93
CA PHE A 332 10.89 -36.58 -6.37
C PHE A 332 12.20 -37.34 -6.13
N ASN A 333 13.13 -36.77 -5.36
CA ASN A 333 14.46 -37.36 -5.12
C ASN A 333 15.17 -37.75 -6.43
N GLY A 334 14.97 -36.96 -7.49
CA GLY A 334 15.62 -37.14 -8.79
C GLY A 334 14.94 -38.12 -9.76
N THR A 335 13.84 -38.77 -9.37
CA THR A 335 13.07 -39.61 -10.31
C THR A 335 12.00 -38.77 -11.01
N ASP A 336 12.17 -38.50 -12.30
CA ASP A 336 11.19 -37.71 -13.03
C ASP A 336 9.88 -38.49 -13.26
N LEU A 337 8.82 -38.08 -12.58
CA LEU A 337 7.46 -38.58 -12.73
C LEU A 337 6.49 -37.50 -13.22
N THR A 338 7.02 -36.33 -13.62
CA THR A 338 6.23 -35.16 -14.00
C THR A 338 5.47 -35.40 -15.30
N GLY A 339 6.07 -36.14 -16.24
CA GLY A 339 5.41 -36.56 -17.48
C GLY A 339 4.17 -37.46 -17.31
N ASN A 340 3.96 -38.04 -16.12
CA ASN A 340 2.75 -38.81 -15.80
C ASN A 340 1.60 -37.92 -15.28
N GLN A 341 1.87 -36.64 -14.99
CA GLN A 341 0.86 -35.72 -14.50
C GLN A 341 -0.06 -35.34 -15.66
N THR A 342 -1.34 -35.66 -15.52
CA THR A 342 -2.37 -35.24 -16.47
C THR A 342 -3.00 -33.94 -16.00
N ARG A 343 -3.21 -33.01 -16.93
CA ARG A 343 -3.90 -31.74 -16.69
C ARG A 343 -5.22 -31.78 -17.48
N PRO A 344 -6.39 -31.90 -16.83
CA PRO A 344 -7.65 -31.80 -17.53
C PRO A 344 -7.75 -30.40 -18.14
N ALA A 345 -8.14 -30.33 -19.41
CA ALA A 345 -8.36 -29.05 -20.08
C ALA A 345 -9.47 -28.27 -19.35
N ILE A 346 -9.26 -26.97 -19.16
CA ILE A 346 -10.31 -26.09 -18.65
C ILE A 346 -11.20 -25.66 -19.80
N ASN A 347 -12.51 -25.72 -19.57
CA ASN A 347 -13.47 -25.03 -20.41
C ASN A 347 -13.44 -23.53 -20.11
N ILE A 348 -12.80 -22.76 -20.99
CA ILE A 348 -12.53 -21.32 -20.81
C ILE A 348 -13.82 -20.50 -20.65
N THR A 349 -14.93 -20.94 -21.25
CA THR A 349 -16.24 -20.27 -21.11
C THR A 349 -16.77 -20.26 -19.68
N ASP A 350 -16.39 -21.26 -18.87
CA ASP A 350 -16.83 -21.37 -17.49
C ASP A 350 -16.05 -20.39 -16.57
N LEU A 351 -14.86 -19.97 -17.00
CA LEU A 351 -14.06 -18.94 -16.32
C LEU A 351 -14.59 -17.52 -16.61
N GLU A 352 -15.01 -17.24 -17.85
CA GLU A 352 -15.53 -15.92 -18.24
C GLU A 352 -16.78 -15.49 -17.46
N GLY A 353 -17.63 -16.46 -17.10
CA GLY A 353 -18.81 -16.21 -16.26
C GLY A 353 -18.48 -15.96 -14.78
N SER A 354 -17.38 -16.52 -14.28
CA SER A 354 -17.02 -16.53 -12.85
C SER A 354 -16.01 -15.45 -12.44
N CYS A 355 -15.33 -14.80 -13.39
CA CYS A 355 -14.47 -13.63 -13.12
C CYS A 355 -15.25 -12.31 -12.89
N LYS A 356 -16.59 -12.33 -12.93
CA LYS A 356 -17.40 -11.17 -12.57
C LYS A 356 -17.51 -11.07 -11.04
N LEU A 357 -17.21 -9.90 -10.49
CA LEU A 357 -17.67 -9.57 -9.13
C LEU A 357 -19.20 -9.71 -9.07
N PRO A 358 -19.78 -10.08 -7.91
CA PRO A 358 -21.23 -10.01 -7.74
C PRO A 358 -21.68 -8.61 -8.16
N GLU A 359 -22.62 -8.52 -9.10
CA GLU A 359 -23.16 -7.22 -9.51
C GLU A 359 -23.52 -6.41 -8.26
N GLU A 360 -23.15 -5.13 -8.28
CA GLU A 360 -23.37 -4.09 -7.28
C GLU A 360 -24.88 -3.81 -7.04
N LYS A 361 -25.75 -4.82 -7.09
CA LYS A 361 -27.20 -4.70 -6.96
C LYS A 361 -27.62 -4.21 -5.57
N LYS A 362 -26.82 -4.46 -4.53
CA LYS A 362 -27.18 -4.08 -3.14
C LYS A 362 -26.98 -2.59 -2.85
N ALA A 363 -25.89 -1.98 -3.32
CA ALA A 363 -25.61 -0.57 -3.03
C ALA A 363 -26.52 0.36 -3.84
N LYS A 364 -26.63 0.15 -5.15
CA LYS A 364 -27.55 0.92 -6.01
C LYS A 364 -29.00 0.81 -5.53
N GLY A 365 -29.46 -0.40 -5.20
CA GLY A 365 -30.81 -0.60 -4.66
C GLY A 365 -31.06 0.04 -3.30
N PHE A 366 -30.04 0.13 -2.43
CA PHE A 366 -30.16 0.82 -1.13
C PHE A 366 -30.23 2.35 -1.29
N PHE A 367 -29.38 2.93 -2.14
CA PHE A 367 -29.39 4.38 -2.37
C PHE A 367 -30.64 4.84 -3.12
N GLU A 368 -31.07 4.12 -4.17
CA GLU A 368 -32.31 4.44 -4.88
C GLU A 368 -33.54 4.34 -3.97
N LYS A 369 -33.58 3.35 -3.07
CA LYS A 369 -34.68 3.15 -2.13
C LYS A 369 -34.72 4.21 -1.02
N ASN A 370 -33.57 4.71 -0.57
CA ASN A 370 -33.48 5.59 0.60
C ASN A 370 -33.17 7.06 0.26
N TRP A 371 -32.91 7.41 -1.01
CA TRP A 371 -32.69 8.78 -1.47
C TRP A 371 -33.72 9.81 -0.97
N PRO A 372 -35.05 9.52 -0.94
CA PRO A 372 -36.03 10.47 -0.40
C PRO A 372 -35.82 10.79 1.09
N VAL A 373 -35.31 9.83 1.86
CA VAL A 373 -35.04 10.01 3.30
C VAL A 373 -33.82 10.93 3.49
N PHE A 374 -32.77 10.73 2.70
CA PHE A 374 -31.58 11.59 2.74
C PHE A 374 -31.89 13.04 2.36
N LEU A 375 -32.77 13.26 1.36
CA LEU A 375 -33.21 14.60 0.99
C LEU A 375 -34.04 15.24 2.13
N GLY A 376 -34.91 14.47 2.77
CA GLY A 376 -35.73 14.94 3.88
C GLY A 376 -34.94 15.28 5.15
N THR A 377 -33.89 14.52 5.47
CA THR A 377 -33.01 14.79 6.62
C THR A 377 -32.12 16.00 6.36
N ALA A 378 -31.57 16.14 5.15
CA ALA A 378 -30.80 17.31 4.75
C ALA A 378 -31.64 18.60 4.88
N LEU A 379 -32.87 18.61 4.36
CA LEU A 379 -33.77 19.77 4.45
C LEU A 379 -34.08 20.17 5.90
N ARG A 380 -34.33 19.18 6.77
CA ARG A 380 -34.58 19.42 8.20
C ARG A 380 -33.37 20.04 8.90
N LEU A 381 -32.16 19.57 8.59
CA LEU A 381 -30.93 20.13 9.13
C LEU A 381 -30.72 21.58 8.66
N THR A 382 -30.97 21.87 7.38
CA THR A 382 -30.87 23.25 6.86
C THR A 382 -31.85 24.19 7.55
N ILE A 383 -33.11 23.76 7.76
CA ILE A 383 -34.12 24.56 8.47
C ILE A 383 -33.70 24.80 9.93
N LEU A 384 -33.18 23.78 10.61
CA LEU A 384 -32.68 23.90 11.99
C LEU A 384 -31.54 24.92 12.09
N LEU A 385 -30.61 24.91 11.15
CA LEU A 385 -29.51 25.87 11.09
C LEU A 385 -30.01 27.30 10.84
N ILE A 386 -31.00 27.48 9.96
CA ILE A 386 -31.63 28.79 9.72
C ILE A 386 -32.34 29.30 10.97
N VAL A 387 -33.07 28.45 11.69
CA VAL A 387 -33.76 28.83 12.94
C VAL A 387 -32.76 29.22 14.02
N LEU A 388 -31.66 28.47 14.18
CA LEU A 388 -30.60 28.79 15.12
C LEU A 388 -29.90 30.10 14.77
N TYR A 389 -29.69 30.37 13.48
CA TYR A 389 -29.15 31.65 12.99
C TYR A 389 -30.10 32.83 13.30
N ILE A 390 -31.40 32.68 13.05
CA ILE A 390 -32.38 33.73 13.36
C ILE A 390 -32.48 33.97 14.88
N TRP A 391 -32.41 32.90 15.68
CA TRP A 391 -32.44 33.00 17.14
C TRP A 391 -31.20 33.70 17.70
N SER A 392 -30.00 33.35 17.20
CA SER A 392 -28.76 33.99 17.61
C SER A 392 -28.71 35.47 17.19
N ALA A 393 -29.16 35.80 15.97
CA ALA A 393 -29.30 37.17 15.49
C ALA A 393 -30.27 37.99 16.35
N ARG A 394 -31.44 37.44 16.72
CA ARG A 394 -32.41 38.11 17.61
C ARG A 394 -31.87 38.33 19.03
N ARG A 395 -31.10 37.37 19.56
CA ARG A 395 -30.47 37.46 20.89
C ARG A 395 -29.34 38.50 20.94
N LEU A 396 -28.62 38.68 19.83
CA LEU A 396 -27.64 39.75 19.66
C LEU A 396 -28.32 41.12 19.56
N TRP A 397 -29.43 41.21 18.82
CA TRP A 397 -30.20 42.46 18.67
C TRP A 397 -30.88 42.91 19.98
N SER A 398 -31.37 41.97 20.80
CA SER A 398 -31.92 42.31 22.12
C SER A 398 -30.85 42.76 23.12
N ARG A 399 -29.65 42.20 23.05
CA ARG A 399 -28.49 42.65 23.85
C ARG A 399 -28.03 44.06 23.47
N GLN A 400 -28.03 44.42 22.19
CA GLN A 400 -27.72 45.79 21.76
C GLN A 400 -28.75 46.82 22.26
N ARG A 401 -30.04 46.49 22.28
CA ARG A 401 -31.08 47.38 22.87
C ARG A 401 -30.93 47.57 24.38
N SER A 402 -30.47 46.54 25.10
CA SER A 402 -30.19 46.65 26.54
C SER A 402 -29.01 47.56 26.88
N ILE A 403 -28.02 47.69 25.98
CA ILE A 403 -26.83 48.53 26.19
C ILE A 403 -27.12 50.00 25.81
N ILE A 404 -27.98 50.23 24.83
CA ILE A 404 -28.41 51.59 24.44
C ILE A 404 -29.39 52.19 25.46
N GLY A 405 -30.18 51.36 26.16
CA GLY A 405 -31.11 51.82 27.21
C GLY A 405 -30.46 52.24 28.54
N SER A 406 -29.21 51.85 28.80
CA SER A 406 -28.50 52.15 30.07
C SER A 406 -27.47 53.28 29.99
N THR A 407 -27.30 53.91 28.81
CA THR A 407 -26.28 54.96 28.57
C THR A 407 -26.86 56.34 28.26
N LEU A 408 -28.15 56.58 28.54
CA LEU A 408 -28.78 57.92 28.46
C LEU A 408 -29.25 58.40 29.85
N ASN A 409 -28.31 58.57 30.78
CA ASN A 409 -28.49 59.46 31.92
C ASN A 409 -27.69 60.74 31.65
N TYR A 410 -28.35 61.72 31.05
CA TYR A 410 -27.80 63.07 30.88
C TYR A 410 -27.62 63.72 32.26
N LYS A 411 -26.37 64.05 32.61
CA LYS A 411 -26.05 64.89 33.77
C LYS A 411 -26.56 66.32 33.50
N ARG A 412 -27.26 66.94 34.45
CA ARG A 412 -27.78 68.32 34.32
C ARG A 412 -26.63 69.33 34.26
N LEU A 413 -26.80 70.35 33.40
CA LEU A 413 -25.89 71.47 33.10
C LEU A 413 -25.55 72.42 34.27
N SER A 414 -25.76 72.02 35.53
CA SER A 414 -25.57 72.89 36.71
C SER A 414 -24.56 72.37 37.74
N GLU A 415 -23.74 71.37 37.39
CA GLU A 415 -22.69 70.87 38.27
C GLU A 415 -21.30 71.37 37.86
N ALA A 416 -20.51 71.79 38.85
CA ALA A 416 -19.17 72.34 38.64
C ALA A 416 -18.17 71.29 38.13
N ALA A 417 -17.21 71.74 37.30
CA ALA A 417 -16.21 70.88 36.70
C ALA A 417 -15.25 70.27 37.75
N PRO A 418 -14.87 68.99 37.61
CA PRO A 418 -13.88 68.37 38.49
C PRO A 418 -12.44 68.84 38.16
N PRO A 419 -11.52 68.84 39.15
CA PRO A 419 -10.15 69.31 38.98
C PRO A 419 -9.29 68.36 38.11
N PRO A 420 -8.19 68.85 37.51
CA PRO A 420 -7.36 68.06 36.60
C PRO A 420 -6.61 66.93 37.33
N ALA A 421 -6.48 65.80 36.63
CA ALA A 421 -5.88 64.56 37.13
C ALA A 421 -4.35 64.66 37.28
N THR A 422 -3.84 64.20 38.42
CA THR A 422 -2.42 63.89 38.64
C THR A 422 -2.09 62.47 38.21
N GLU A 423 -1.02 62.34 37.43
CA GLU A 423 -0.44 61.12 36.90
C GLU A 423 0.44 60.46 37.97
N GLU A 424 0.19 59.19 38.32
CA GLU A 424 1.11 58.41 39.17
C GLU A 424 1.29 56.98 38.61
N LEU A 425 2.54 56.70 38.24
CA LEU A 425 3.07 55.44 37.74
C LEU A 425 3.16 54.41 38.88
N ALA A 426 2.60 53.21 38.67
CA ALA A 426 2.84 52.06 39.56
C ALA A 426 3.58 50.94 38.83
N ILE A 427 4.82 50.71 39.26
CA ILE A 427 5.68 49.59 38.94
C ILE A 427 5.27 48.40 39.83
N THR A 428 5.10 47.20 39.26
CA THR A 428 5.05 45.96 40.06
C THR A 428 5.90 44.85 39.43
N SER A 429 6.86 44.36 40.21
CA SER A 429 7.71 43.18 39.96
C SER A 429 7.14 41.94 40.71
N PRO A 430 7.49 40.69 40.35
CA PRO A 430 6.70 39.50 40.66
C PRO A 430 7.15 38.76 41.93
N ALA A 431 6.24 38.01 42.55
CA ALA A 431 6.57 37.08 43.62
C ALA A 431 5.96 35.68 43.40
N ILE A 432 6.84 34.71 43.59
CA ILE A 432 6.72 33.26 43.55
C ILE A 432 6.01 32.75 44.82
N ALA A 433 5.22 31.67 44.74
CA ALA A 433 5.03 30.74 45.86
C ALA A 433 4.64 29.33 45.42
N ARG A 434 5.20 28.35 46.14
CA ARG A 434 5.21 26.89 45.91
C ARG A 434 4.07 26.16 46.66
N THR A 435 3.65 25.02 46.09
CA THR A 435 3.28 23.69 46.66
C THR A 435 2.62 23.48 48.05
N SER A 436 1.58 22.63 48.10
CA SER A 436 1.55 21.30 48.79
C SER A 436 0.26 20.53 48.43
N ILE A 437 0.31 19.34 47.83
CA ILE A 437 0.13 17.99 48.43
C ILE A 437 -1.09 17.82 49.34
N GLY A 438 -1.99 16.94 48.89
CA GLY A 438 -3.00 16.17 49.61
C GLY A 438 -3.34 14.95 48.76
#